data_AF-A0A9K3KEK4-F1
#
_entry.id   AF-A0A9K3KEK4-F1
#
_cell.length_a   1.000
_cell.length_b   1.000
_cell.length_c   1.000
_cell.angle_alpha   90.00
_cell.angle_beta   90.00
_cell.angle_gamma   90.00
#
_symmetry.space_group_name_H-M   'P 1'
#
loop_
_entity.id
_entity.type
_entity.pdbx_description
1 polymer ?
#
loop_
_entity_poly.entity_id
_entity_poly.type
_entity_poly.pdbx_seq_one_letter_code
_entity_poly.pdbx_strand_id
1 'polypeptide(L)'
;MISPSSTLHPSSHAVPDDCTLVMAPSTIPNAGWGVFTLTERRKNEPLLRRRQWTDDHLLAYGDLVIQLPDLQHPLGAKKLLWEYLWDARETGGQYEGLQVVSFVPGVAMLANGDATYFNVLPSLQPNMDNAGATRRRSNSSPGIGAFTQYHNFTWYVSKDMVAGDEVFINYGHGWFQERGFESSVPPHKRMDRPTVSKLRDEGYCLDNLRPGLSSIPHAGRGAFAKRNFSNGTVVAPVPVLPISKVSMQMLKQHHDGRWVETQQLLTNYCYGHSQSTLLLCPYSDMVHLINHGHRTNDSTTTQKSANVRLQWSTTHGPQYFNRSMEELQETSTRLMLELVALRDIQEGDEIFLDYGPEWSHSWHQHVEGWLPLQDEDYVPSYVLNQQLSSRPLLTMVEQKTRPYPDNIFTSCYYNLTLEEIEAALPTQYNAGQPQAQRVAEWKHSDGIFEPQNLRPCLLLDRNKDEDSNHFYTVRLMNRPGTKEKERLPKTIAFVVTQVPRRAVRFSDKIYTTDQHLETAFRQPIGIDLFPKQWLDLQDGKGGGRDIELS
;
A
#
# COMPACT_ATOMS: atom_id res chain seq x y z
N MET A 1 37.00 -19.47 -10.90
CA MET A 1 36.19 -20.47 -11.63
C MET A 1 35.39 -21.22 -10.58
N ILE A 2 34.11 -20.90 -10.44
CA ILE A 2 33.21 -21.58 -9.49
C ILE A 2 32.51 -22.68 -10.26
N SER A 3 32.59 -23.91 -9.76
CA SER A 3 32.01 -25.11 -10.35
C SER A 3 30.48 -25.01 -10.40
N PRO A 4 29.83 -25.28 -11.54
CA PRO A 4 28.37 -25.40 -11.62
C PRO A 4 27.98 -26.83 -11.24
N SER A 5 27.91 -27.13 -9.94
CA SER A 5 27.29 -28.37 -9.46
C SER A 5 26.30 -28.08 -8.34
N SER A 6 25.18 -27.46 -8.71
CA SER A 6 23.91 -27.70 -8.02
C SER A 6 22.96 -28.26 -9.07
N THR A 7 22.74 -29.56 -9.05
CA THR A 7 21.57 -30.17 -9.67
C THR A 7 20.34 -29.51 -9.04
N LEU A 8 19.80 -28.51 -9.73
CA LEU A 8 18.49 -27.94 -9.45
C LEU A 8 17.49 -29.08 -9.57
N HIS A 9 17.04 -29.62 -8.44
CA HIS A 9 15.82 -30.41 -8.45
C HIS A 9 14.72 -29.50 -9.00
N PRO A 10 13.97 -29.92 -10.05
CA PRO A 10 12.84 -29.14 -10.51
C PRO A 10 11.88 -29.03 -9.33
N SER A 11 11.74 -27.82 -8.78
CA SER A 11 10.71 -27.50 -7.82
C SER A 11 9.38 -27.87 -8.46
N SER A 12 8.65 -28.82 -7.88
CA SER A 12 7.32 -29.15 -8.38
C SER A 12 6.40 -27.99 -8.01
N HIS A 13 6.19 -27.06 -8.95
CA HIS A 13 5.28 -25.92 -8.81
C HIS A 13 3.81 -26.32 -8.95
N ALA A 14 3.45 -27.55 -8.59
CA ALA A 14 2.08 -28.03 -8.73
C ALA A 14 1.14 -27.17 -7.88
N VAL A 15 0.18 -26.50 -8.52
CA VAL A 15 -0.82 -25.70 -7.84
C VAL A 15 -1.71 -26.62 -7.00
N PRO A 16 -1.77 -26.45 -5.66
CA PRO A 16 -2.55 -27.35 -4.80
C PRO A 16 -4.04 -27.37 -5.15
N ASP A 17 -4.71 -28.51 -4.93
CA ASP A 17 -6.14 -28.69 -5.26
C ASP A 17 -7.06 -27.67 -4.59
N ASP A 18 -6.72 -27.27 -3.37
CA ASP A 18 -7.44 -26.30 -2.55
C ASP A 18 -7.08 -24.84 -2.84
N CYS A 19 -6.13 -24.59 -3.76
CA CYS A 19 -5.80 -23.25 -4.22
C CYS A 19 -7.01 -22.59 -4.90
N THR A 20 -7.35 -21.36 -4.50
CA THR A 20 -8.54 -20.66 -5.02
C THR A 20 -8.22 -19.54 -5.99
N LEU A 21 -6.98 -19.02 -5.97
CA LEU A 21 -6.48 -17.97 -6.86
C LEU A 21 -5.10 -18.35 -7.36
N VAL A 22 -4.84 -18.10 -8.63
CA VAL A 22 -3.58 -18.45 -9.29
C VAL A 22 -3.06 -17.29 -10.12
N MET A 23 -1.74 -17.09 -10.11
CA MET A 23 -1.04 -16.20 -11.03
C MET A 23 -0.59 -17.02 -12.23
N ALA A 24 -0.95 -16.58 -13.44
CA ALA A 24 -0.55 -17.21 -14.69
C ALA A 24 -0.39 -16.14 -15.77
N PRO A 25 0.18 -16.42 -16.95
CA PRO A 25 0.20 -15.46 -18.05
C PRO A 25 -1.21 -14.95 -18.37
N SER A 26 -1.37 -13.62 -18.46
CA SER A 26 -2.67 -12.99 -18.71
C SER A 26 -3.25 -13.40 -20.06
N THR A 27 -4.59 -13.42 -20.16
CA THR A 27 -5.28 -13.55 -21.44
C THR A 27 -5.13 -12.30 -22.31
N ILE A 28 -4.83 -11.15 -21.71
CA ILE A 28 -4.54 -9.91 -22.45
C ILE A 28 -3.16 -10.03 -23.12
N PRO A 29 -3.06 -9.92 -24.45
CA PRO A 29 -1.79 -9.98 -25.15
C PRO A 29 -0.79 -8.96 -24.59
N ASN A 30 0.41 -9.44 -24.26
CA ASN A 30 1.53 -8.65 -23.73
C ASN A 30 1.32 -8.01 -22.34
N ALA A 31 0.20 -8.24 -21.65
CA ALA A 31 -0.06 -7.65 -20.34
C ALA A 31 0.82 -8.20 -19.21
N GLY A 32 1.47 -9.36 -19.41
CA GLY A 32 2.33 -9.96 -18.39
C GLY A 32 1.62 -11.07 -17.64
N TRP A 33 1.61 -10.94 -16.31
CA TRP A 33 0.90 -11.82 -15.40
C TRP A 33 -0.57 -11.39 -15.30
N GLY A 34 -1.43 -12.36 -15.01
CA GLY A 34 -2.83 -12.15 -14.66
C GLY A 34 -3.19 -13.02 -13.46
N VAL A 35 -4.29 -12.67 -12.80
CA VAL A 35 -4.82 -13.41 -11.65
C VAL A 35 -6.07 -14.14 -12.10
N PHE A 36 -6.21 -15.42 -11.78
CA PHE A 36 -7.36 -16.23 -12.17
C PHE A 36 -8.01 -16.88 -10.97
N THR A 37 -9.34 -17.04 -11.00
CA THR A 37 -10.05 -17.84 -10.00
C THR A 37 -10.08 -19.31 -10.42
N LEU A 38 -9.73 -20.22 -9.51
CA LEU A 38 -9.83 -21.66 -9.72
C LEU A 38 -11.17 -22.24 -9.25
N THR A 39 -12.02 -21.39 -8.70
CA THR A 39 -13.33 -21.74 -8.12
C THR A 39 -14.40 -20.76 -8.59
N GLU A 40 -15.67 -21.17 -8.50
CA GLU A 40 -16.78 -20.26 -8.73
C GLU A 40 -16.84 -19.18 -7.63
N ARG A 41 -17.22 -17.97 -8.03
CA ARG A 41 -17.29 -16.81 -7.16
C ARG A 41 -18.62 -16.09 -7.36
N ARG A 42 -19.35 -15.78 -6.29
CA ARG A 42 -20.60 -15.03 -6.34
C ARG A 42 -20.38 -13.54 -6.17
N LYS A 43 -21.26 -12.73 -6.73
CA LYS A 43 -21.29 -11.28 -6.51
C LYS A 43 -21.33 -10.93 -5.01
N ASN A 44 -20.67 -9.82 -4.65
CA ASN A 44 -20.48 -9.24 -3.32
C ASN A 44 -19.61 -10.07 -2.38
N GLU A 45 -19.01 -11.13 -2.89
CA GLU A 45 -18.19 -11.99 -2.08
C GLU A 45 -16.73 -11.51 -2.05
N PRO A 46 -16.01 -11.65 -0.93
CA PRO A 46 -14.59 -11.31 -0.90
C PRO A 46 -13.79 -12.30 -1.74
N LEU A 47 -12.86 -11.78 -2.55
CA LEU A 47 -12.00 -12.55 -3.44
C LEU A 47 -11.04 -13.43 -2.65
N LEU A 48 -10.40 -12.87 -1.62
CA LEU A 48 -9.53 -13.57 -0.67
C LEU A 48 -10.27 -13.83 0.65
N ARG A 49 -10.16 -15.06 1.15
CA ARG A 49 -10.92 -15.55 2.31
C ARG A 49 -10.10 -16.40 3.25
N ARG A 50 -10.29 -16.19 4.54
CA ARG A 50 -9.85 -17.10 5.59
C ARG A 50 -10.96 -18.12 5.87
N ARG A 51 -10.63 -19.41 5.78
CA ARG A 51 -11.47 -20.49 6.31
C ARG A 51 -11.30 -20.45 7.83
N GLN A 52 -12.29 -19.97 8.56
CA GLN A 52 -12.29 -20.06 10.03
C GLN A 52 -12.89 -21.41 10.41
N TRP A 53 -12.23 -22.14 11.33
CA TRP A 53 -12.56 -23.53 11.66
C TRP A 53 -13.82 -23.69 12.55
N THR A 54 -14.44 -22.59 12.99
CA THR A 54 -15.65 -22.61 13.82
C THR A 54 -16.54 -21.40 13.48
N ASP A 55 -17.79 -21.70 13.12
CA ASP A 55 -18.94 -20.83 12.80
C ASP A 55 -18.81 -19.86 11.60
N ASP A 56 -19.54 -20.20 10.52
CA ASP A 56 -20.19 -19.46 9.41
C ASP A 56 -19.79 -18.03 8.97
N HIS A 57 -18.70 -17.46 9.49
CA HIS A 57 -18.20 -16.14 9.13
C HIS A 57 -16.84 -16.27 8.45
N LEU A 58 -16.86 -16.27 7.11
CA LEU A 58 -15.67 -16.12 6.29
C LEU A 58 -15.06 -14.74 6.54
N LEU A 59 -13.94 -14.68 7.26
CA LEU A 59 -13.19 -13.44 7.44
C LEU A 59 -12.42 -13.14 6.13
N ALA A 60 -12.81 -12.04 5.48
CA ALA A 60 -12.08 -11.51 4.34
C ALA A 60 -10.72 -10.98 4.77
N TYR A 61 -9.72 -11.11 3.90
CA TYR A 61 -8.49 -10.37 4.01
C TYR A 61 -8.15 -9.72 2.67
N GLY A 62 -7.35 -8.66 2.70
CA GLY A 62 -6.99 -7.87 1.54
C GLY A 62 -5.56 -7.39 1.56
N ASP A 63 -5.21 -6.64 0.52
CA ASP A 63 -3.87 -6.17 0.24
C ASP A 63 -3.35 -5.22 1.35
N LEU A 64 -2.03 -5.12 1.46
CA LEU A 64 -1.39 -4.03 2.18
C LEU A 64 -1.45 -2.76 1.33
N VAL A 65 -1.40 -1.60 1.98
CA VAL A 65 -1.26 -0.31 1.29
C VAL A 65 -0.06 0.40 1.89
N ILE A 66 0.94 0.74 1.07
CA ILE A 66 2.11 1.50 1.47
C ILE A 66 2.00 2.87 0.83
N GLN A 67 1.83 3.91 1.65
CA GLN A 67 1.70 5.27 1.16
C GLN A 67 3.08 5.85 0.85
N LEU A 68 3.21 6.46 -0.32
CA LEU A 68 4.44 7.10 -0.81
C LEU A 68 4.20 8.62 -0.91
N PRO A 69 4.35 9.36 0.19
CA PRO A 69 4.22 10.81 0.19
C PRO A 69 5.42 11.47 -0.48
N ASP A 70 5.15 12.49 -1.29
CA ASP A 70 6.12 13.44 -1.85
C ASP A 70 7.28 12.74 -2.56
N LEU A 71 6.94 11.69 -3.30
CA LEU A 71 7.86 10.90 -4.11
C LEU A 71 8.61 11.83 -5.07
N GLN A 72 9.93 11.93 -4.89
CA GLN A 72 10.76 12.72 -5.77
C GLN A 72 10.88 12.01 -7.12
N HIS A 73 10.77 12.76 -8.21
CA HIS A 73 10.83 12.21 -9.56
C HIS A 73 12.25 12.36 -10.15
N PRO A 74 13.18 11.40 -9.98
CA PRO A 74 14.31 11.33 -10.89
C PRO A 74 13.77 10.93 -12.27
N LEU A 75 14.09 11.73 -13.29
CA LEU A 75 13.60 11.62 -14.67
C LEU A 75 13.73 10.19 -15.30
N GLY A 76 14.57 9.31 -14.75
CA GLY A 76 14.79 7.93 -15.21
C GLY A 76 13.88 6.84 -14.60
N ALA A 77 13.36 6.98 -13.38
CA ALA A 77 12.48 5.96 -12.76
C ALA A 77 11.01 6.03 -13.24
N LYS A 78 10.77 6.87 -14.26
CA LYS A 78 9.48 7.46 -14.62
C LYS A 78 8.42 6.47 -15.08
N LYS A 79 8.78 5.30 -15.62
CA LYS A 79 7.81 4.42 -16.27
C LYS A 79 7.36 3.26 -15.40
N LEU A 80 8.29 2.41 -14.94
CA LEU A 80 7.89 1.14 -14.34
C LEU A 80 7.19 1.33 -12.99
N LEU A 81 7.70 2.16 -12.08
CA LEU A 81 7.03 2.38 -10.79
C LEU A 81 5.68 3.10 -11.01
N TRP A 82 5.63 4.09 -11.90
CA TRP A 82 4.42 4.87 -12.17
C TRP A 82 3.25 4.05 -12.76
N GLU A 83 3.56 2.97 -13.48
CA GLU A 83 2.57 2.04 -14.03
C GLU A 83 1.85 1.22 -12.94
N TYR A 84 2.44 1.05 -11.75
CA TYR A 84 1.85 0.23 -10.68
C TYR A 84 1.31 1.02 -9.49
N LEU A 85 1.52 2.34 -9.47
CA LEU A 85 1.10 3.18 -8.35
C LEU A 85 -0.36 3.61 -8.47
N TRP A 86 -1.04 3.59 -7.32
CA TRP A 86 -2.42 4.00 -7.16
C TRP A 86 -2.54 5.44 -6.70
N ASP A 87 -3.66 6.07 -7.04
CA ASP A 87 -4.03 7.35 -6.42
C ASP A 87 -4.34 7.11 -4.94
N ALA A 88 -3.63 7.83 -4.05
CA ALA A 88 -3.81 7.66 -2.62
C ALA A 88 -5.19 8.07 -2.10
N ARG A 89 -5.99 8.78 -2.90
CA ARG A 89 -7.40 9.01 -2.61
C ARG A 89 -8.14 7.68 -2.57
N GLU A 90 -7.96 6.81 -3.54
CA GLU A 90 -8.64 5.49 -3.60
C GLU A 90 -8.28 4.58 -2.41
N THR A 91 -7.11 4.80 -1.81
CA THR A 91 -6.59 3.97 -0.71
C THR A 91 -6.65 4.67 0.66
N GLY A 92 -7.21 5.87 0.75
CA GLY A 92 -7.38 6.61 2.01
C GLY A 92 -6.10 7.26 2.57
N GLY A 93 -5.03 7.36 1.78
CA GLY A 93 -3.74 7.94 2.16
C GLY A 93 -3.52 9.40 1.77
N GLN A 94 -4.54 10.07 1.24
CA GLN A 94 -4.41 11.42 0.64
C GLN A 94 -3.92 12.52 1.59
N TYR A 95 -3.83 12.25 2.90
CA TYR A 95 -3.34 13.19 3.91
C TYR A 95 -2.01 12.75 4.54
N GLU A 96 -1.27 11.82 3.94
CA GLU A 96 0.08 11.48 4.42
C GLU A 96 1.12 12.55 4.02
N GLY A 97 0.97 13.20 2.87
CA GLY A 97 1.90 14.22 2.35
C GLY A 97 1.21 15.29 1.51
N LEU A 98 1.99 16.12 0.79
CA LEU A 98 1.41 17.11 -0.13
C LEU A 98 0.93 16.44 -1.42
N GLN A 99 1.70 15.49 -1.93
CA GLN A 99 1.31 14.59 -3.02
C GLN A 99 1.50 13.16 -2.54
N VAL A 100 0.52 12.29 -2.73
CA VAL A 100 0.62 10.91 -2.24
C VAL A 100 0.14 9.96 -3.33
N VAL A 101 0.91 8.91 -3.53
CA VAL A 101 0.57 7.74 -4.34
C VAL A 101 0.72 6.50 -3.47
N SER A 102 0.06 5.40 -3.82
CA SER A 102 0.08 4.18 -3.02
C SER A 102 0.67 3.02 -3.78
N PHE A 103 1.52 2.27 -3.10
CA PHE A 103 1.98 0.95 -3.52
C PHE A 103 1.11 -0.11 -2.84
N VAL A 104 0.37 -0.90 -3.62
CA VAL A 104 -0.66 -1.81 -3.11
C VAL A 104 -0.35 -3.23 -3.59
N PRO A 105 0.59 -3.94 -2.95
CA PRO A 105 1.02 -5.25 -3.41
C PRO A 105 -0.08 -6.30 -3.20
N GLY A 106 -0.14 -7.28 -4.10
CA GLY A 106 -1.20 -8.28 -4.14
C GLY A 106 -2.12 -8.07 -5.33
N VAL A 107 -3.42 -8.22 -5.14
CA VAL A 107 -4.40 -8.21 -6.24
C VAL A 107 -4.35 -6.89 -7.01
N ALA A 108 -4.17 -5.75 -6.34
CA ALA A 108 -4.14 -4.43 -6.97
C ALA A 108 -3.00 -4.24 -7.99
N MET A 109 -1.87 -4.94 -7.81
CA MET A 109 -0.69 -4.85 -8.67
C MET A 109 -0.48 -6.10 -9.55
N LEU A 110 -1.14 -7.22 -9.22
CA LEU A 110 -1.08 -8.46 -10.00
C LEU A 110 -2.20 -8.58 -11.03
N ALA A 111 -3.41 -8.12 -10.71
CA ALA A 111 -4.55 -8.22 -11.60
C ALA A 111 -4.51 -7.11 -12.64
N ASN A 112 -4.83 -7.45 -13.89
CA ASN A 112 -4.92 -6.46 -14.96
C ASN A 112 -6.19 -5.63 -14.82
N GLY A 113 -6.16 -4.43 -15.40
CA GLY A 113 -7.30 -3.54 -15.43
C GLY A 113 -8.08 -3.67 -16.73
N ASP A 114 -9.41 -3.61 -16.63
CA ASP A 114 -10.27 -3.42 -17.79
C ASP A 114 -11.35 -2.37 -17.50
N ALA A 115 -11.42 -1.33 -18.33
CA ALA A 115 -12.33 -0.20 -18.14
C ALA A 115 -13.81 -0.57 -18.25
N THR A 116 -14.15 -1.67 -18.94
CA THR A 116 -15.54 -2.05 -19.25
C THR A 116 -15.96 -3.37 -18.59
N TYR A 117 -15.02 -4.29 -18.37
CA TYR A 117 -15.27 -5.67 -17.98
C TYR A 117 -14.61 -6.08 -16.67
N PHE A 118 -14.24 -5.13 -15.79
CA PHE A 118 -13.84 -5.46 -14.43
C PHE A 118 -14.87 -6.37 -13.72
N ASN A 119 -14.38 -7.30 -12.91
CA ASN A 119 -15.18 -8.29 -12.16
C ASN A 119 -14.92 -8.25 -10.65
N VAL A 120 -14.04 -7.37 -10.20
CA VAL A 120 -13.84 -7.08 -8.78
C VAL A 120 -13.77 -5.57 -8.54
N LEU A 121 -14.14 -5.16 -7.33
CA LEU A 121 -14.07 -3.79 -6.83
C LEU A 121 -13.41 -3.77 -5.45
N PRO A 122 -12.61 -2.75 -5.13
CA PRO A 122 -12.02 -2.65 -3.81
C PRO A 122 -13.05 -2.25 -2.75
N SER A 123 -12.74 -2.54 -1.49
CA SER A 123 -13.38 -1.94 -0.32
C SER A 123 -13.18 -0.43 -0.34
N LEU A 124 -14.14 0.33 0.20
CA LEU A 124 -14.06 1.80 0.21
C LEU A 124 -12.78 2.36 0.86
N GLN A 125 -12.26 1.69 1.90
CA GLN A 125 -11.04 2.08 2.61
C GLN A 125 -10.32 0.84 3.16
N PRO A 126 -8.99 0.85 3.25
CA PRO A 126 -8.26 -0.12 4.06
C PRO A 126 -8.55 0.08 5.55
N ASN A 127 -8.31 -0.97 6.32
CA ASN A 127 -8.23 -0.87 7.78
C ASN A 127 -6.93 -0.16 8.18
N MET A 128 -6.95 0.48 9.35
CA MET A 128 -5.79 1.15 9.93
C MET A 128 -5.59 0.72 11.38
N ASP A 129 -4.39 0.22 11.68
CA ASP A 129 -3.87 0.07 13.04
C ASP A 129 -2.34 -0.12 13.00
N ASN A 130 -1.69 0.01 14.16
CA ASN A 130 -0.25 -0.19 14.29
C ASN A 130 0.14 -1.61 14.71
N ALA A 131 -0.77 -2.59 14.59
CA ALA A 131 -0.54 -4.00 14.95
C ALA A 131 0.13 -4.18 16.33
N GLY A 132 -0.28 -3.38 17.31
CA GLY A 132 0.23 -3.40 18.68
C GLY A 132 1.47 -2.56 18.94
N ALA A 133 2.10 -1.96 17.91
CA ALA A 133 3.15 -0.98 18.12
C ALA A 133 2.58 0.36 18.60
N THR A 134 3.31 1.05 19.48
CA THR A 134 2.87 2.35 20.02
C THR A 134 4.02 3.32 20.16
N ARG A 135 3.70 4.61 20.02
CA ARG A 135 4.62 5.72 20.30
C ARG A 135 4.70 6.06 21.79
N ARG A 136 3.74 5.61 22.61
CA ARG A 136 3.59 6.02 24.02
C ARG A 136 4.86 5.74 24.82
N ARG A 137 5.32 6.72 25.58
CA ARG A 137 6.60 6.66 26.30
C ARG A 137 6.74 5.44 27.20
N SER A 138 5.67 5.06 27.89
CA SER A 138 5.66 3.94 28.84
C SER A 138 5.86 2.57 28.18
N ASN A 139 5.65 2.44 26.87
CA ASN A 139 5.74 1.17 26.14
C ASN A 139 6.11 1.38 24.66
N SER A 140 7.01 2.32 24.38
CA SER A 140 7.31 2.74 23.01
C SER A 140 7.98 1.62 22.23
N SER A 141 7.45 1.33 21.05
CA SER A 141 7.91 0.22 20.21
C SER A 141 9.00 0.66 19.24
N PRO A 142 10.20 0.04 19.20
CA PRO A 142 11.22 0.40 18.22
C PRO A 142 10.79 0.16 16.77
N GLY A 143 9.82 -0.72 16.52
CA GLY A 143 9.25 -0.94 15.19
C GLY A 143 8.18 0.07 14.75
N ILE A 144 7.82 1.05 15.59
CA ILE A 144 6.77 2.01 15.23
C ILE A 144 7.21 2.84 14.02
N GLY A 145 6.32 2.94 13.02
CA GLY A 145 6.63 3.64 11.77
C GLY A 145 7.56 2.89 10.81
N ALA A 146 8.05 1.69 11.18
CA ALA A 146 8.86 0.84 10.31
C ALA A 146 8.02 -0.04 9.36
N PHE A 147 6.70 -0.09 9.55
CA PHE A 147 5.75 -0.79 8.70
C PHE A 147 4.48 0.06 8.51
N THR A 148 3.71 -0.24 7.46
CA THR A 148 2.48 0.50 7.16
C THR A 148 1.38 0.21 8.18
N GLN A 149 0.61 1.25 8.53
CA GLN A 149 -0.61 1.11 9.32
C GLN A 149 -1.81 0.65 8.47
N TYR A 150 -1.74 0.86 7.15
CA TYR A 150 -2.83 0.58 6.22
C TYR A 150 -2.77 -0.88 5.75
N HIS A 151 -3.84 -1.62 5.99
CA HIS A 151 -3.91 -3.03 5.68
C HIS A 151 -5.33 -3.46 5.33
N ASN A 152 -5.48 -4.68 4.84
CA ASN A 152 -6.79 -5.26 4.57
C ASN A 152 -7.62 -4.49 3.51
N PHE A 153 -6.96 -3.98 2.48
CA PHE A 153 -7.64 -3.41 1.32
C PHE A 153 -8.29 -4.53 0.50
N THR A 154 -9.55 -4.81 0.79
CA THR A 154 -10.23 -6.06 0.41
C THR A 154 -10.89 -5.93 -0.95
N TRP A 155 -10.77 -6.96 -1.79
CA TRP A 155 -11.42 -7.02 -3.10
C TRP A 155 -12.71 -7.83 -3.05
N TYR A 156 -13.79 -7.28 -3.59
CA TYR A 156 -15.11 -7.90 -3.66
C TYR A 156 -15.51 -8.16 -5.11
N VAL A 157 -16.06 -9.33 -5.36
CA VAL A 157 -16.55 -9.76 -6.67
C VAL A 157 -17.75 -8.90 -7.07
N SER A 158 -17.67 -8.20 -8.20
CA SER A 158 -18.71 -7.27 -8.66
C SER A 158 -19.79 -7.96 -9.51
N LYS A 159 -19.46 -9.12 -10.09
CA LYS A 159 -20.35 -10.00 -10.87
C LYS A 159 -19.91 -11.46 -10.72
N ASP A 160 -20.84 -12.40 -10.81
CA ASP A 160 -20.54 -13.83 -10.68
C ASP A 160 -19.42 -14.24 -11.65
N MET A 161 -18.47 -15.03 -11.15
CA MET A 161 -17.34 -15.58 -11.92
C MET A 161 -17.37 -17.09 -11.81
N VAL A 162 -16.91 -17.77 -12.85
CA VAL A 162 -16.72 -19.23 -12.83
C VAL A 162 -15.24 -19.56 -12.85
N ALA A 163 -14.90 -20.80 -12.48
CA ALA A 163 -13.52 -21.25 -12.48
C ALA A 163 -12.87 -21.07 -13.88
N GLY A 164 -11.65 -20.53 -13.89
CA GLY A 164 -10.91 -20.15 -15.09
C GLY A 164 -11.04 -18.68 -15.49
N ASP A 165 -11.96 -17.92 -14.90
CA ASP A 165 -12.06 -16.47 -15.16
C ASP A 165 -10.83 -15.71 -14.66
N GLU A 166 -10.29 -14.83 -15.50
CA GLU A 166 -9.28 -13.84 -15.10
C GLU A 166 -9.95 -12.74 -14.27
N VAL A 167 -9.29 -12.31 -13.20
CA VAL A 167 -9.68 -11.20 -12.35
C VAL A 167 -9.26 -9.90 -13.02
N PHE A 168 -10.22 -9.02 -13.26
CA PHE A 168 -10.02 -7.68 -13.81
C PHE A 168 -10.50 -6.64 -12.81
N ILE A 169 -9.65 -5.67 -12.53
CA ILE A 169 -9.95 -4.58 -11.60
C ILE A 169 -10.27 -3.29 -12.36
N ASN A 170 -10.97 -2.38 -11.72
CA ASN A 170 -11.20 -1.05 -12.27
C ASN A 170 -10.05 -0.12 -11.83
N TYR A 171 -9.19 0.30 -12.77
CA TYR A 171 -8.11 1.25 -12.51
C TYR A 171 -8.58 2.70 -12.31
N GLY A 172 -9.88 2.96 -12.43
CA GLY A 172 -10.48 4.29 -12.26
C GLY A 172 -10.57 5.08 -13.57
N HIS A 173 -11.40 6.12 -13.54
CA HIS A 173 -11.62 6.98 -14.71
C HIS A 173 -10.34 7.78 -15.01
N GLY A 174 -9.82 7.64 -16.23
CA GLY A 174 -8.66 8.40 -16.70
C GLY A 174 -7.31 7.71 -16.51
N TRP A 175 -7.21 6.56 -15.83
CA TRP A 175 -5.92 5.87 -15.67
C TRP A 175 -5.26 5.56 -17.02
N PHE A 176 -6.03 5.01 -17.96
CA PHE A 176 -5.56 4.69 -19.31
C PHE A 176 -5.21 5.95 -20.10
N GLN A 177 -5.98 7.03 -19.92
CA GLN A 177 -5.74 8.32 -20.55
C GLN A 177 -4.46 8.99 -20.05
N GLU A 178 -4.31 9.11 -18.73
CA GLU A 178 -3.18 9.75 -18.07
C GLU A 178 -1.84 9.06 -18.37
N ARG A 179 -1.88 7.78 -18.73
CA ARG A 179 -0.70 6.96 -19.04
C ARG A 179 -0.54 6.65 -20.54
N GLY A 180 -1.39 7.19 -21.41
CA GLY A 180 -1.28 7.05 -22.86
C GLY A 180 -1.65 5.66 -23.40
N PHE A 181 -2.43 4.87 -22.65
CA PHE A 181 -2.88 3.52 -23.02
C PHE A 181 -4.27 3.49 -23.68
N GLU A 182 -4.87 4.64 -24.05
CA GLU A 182 -6.24 4.73 -24.61
C GLU A 182 -6.46 3.84 -25.84
N SER A 183 -5.43 3.65 -26.67
CA SER A 183 -5.47 2.83 -27.88
C SER A 183 -5.06 1.36 -27.67
N SER A 184 -4.62 1.01 -26.45
CA SER A 184 -4.00 -0.29 -26.14
C SER A 184 -4.93 -1.28 -25.44
N VAL A 185 -6.13 -0.84 -25.00
CA VAL A 185 -7.15 -1.74 -24.45
C VAL A 185 -7.90 -2.35 -25.63
N PRO A 186 -7.68 -3.63 -25.96
CA PRO A 186 -8.39 -4.26 -27.06
C PRO A 186 -9.90 -4.21 -26.75
N PRO A 187 -10.79 -3.89 -27.70
CA PRO A 187 -12.21 -4.12 -27.50
C PRO A 187 -12.36 -5.60 -27.13
N HIS A 188 -12.92 -5.86 -25.95
CA HIS A 188 -13.03 -7.17 -25.33
C HIS A 188 -13.78 -8.15 -26.25
N LYS A 189 -13.08 -8.75 -27.22
CA LYS A 189 -13.45 -10.05 -27.73
C LYS A 189 -13.26 -10.97 -26.54
N ARG A 190 -14.30 -11.73 -26.17
CA ARG A 190 -14.21 -12.79 -25.16
C ARG A 190 -12.91 -13.55 -25.39
N MET A 191 -11.92 -13.32 -24.54
CA MET A 191 -10.65 -14.03 -24.61
C MET A 191 -10.95 -15.47 -24.20
N ASP A 192 -10.32 -16.43 -24.88
CA ASP A 192 -10.53 -17.83 -24.58
C ASP A 192 -10.15 -18.10 -23.13
N ARG A 193 -11.16 -18.45 -22.32
CA ARG A 193 -10.99 -18.76 -20.90
C ARG A 193 -10.05 -19.97 -20.78
N PRO A 194 -8.92 -19.87 -20.07
CA PRO A 194 -8.07 -21.02 -19.79
C PRO A 194 -8.84 -22.08 -18.99
N THR A 195 -8.57 -23.36 -19.27
CA THR A 195 -9.13 -24.44 -18.45
C THR A 195 -8.47 -24.46 -17.08
N VAL A 196 -9.21 -24.91 -16.06
CA VAL A 196 -8.68 -25.07 -14.70
C VAL A 196 -7.44 -25.96 -14.66
N SER A 197 -7.41 -27.05 -15.46
CA SER A 197 -6.23 -27.92 -15.57
C SER A 197 -5.01 -27.15 -16.05
N LYS A 198 -5.15 -26.39 -17.14
CA LYS A 198 -4.04 -25.59 -17.67
C LYS A 198 -3.49 -24.60 -16.64
N LEU A 199 -4.39 -23.91 -15.93
CA LEU A 199 -3.99 -22.98 -14.88
C LEU A 199 -3.29 -23.67 -13.71
N ARG A 200 -3.64 -24.91 -13.39
CA ARG A 200 -2.95 -25.70 -12.35
C ARG A 200 -1.58 -26.20 -12.79
N ASP A 201 -1.42 -26.49 -14.07
CA ASP A 201 -0.18 -27.01 -14.65
C ASP A 201 0.87 -25.89 -14.85
N GLU A 202 0.42 -24.68 -15.21
CA GLU A 202 1.31 -23.57 -15.61
C GLU A 202 1.37 -22.41 -14.59
N GLY A 203 0.46 -22.38 -13.62
CA GLY A 203 0.29 -21.23 -12.72
C GLY A 203 1.01 -21.35 -11.37
N TYR A 204 0.96 -20.27 -10.60
CA TYR A 204 1.46 -20.18 -9.22
C TYR A 204 0.32 -19.87 -8.26
N CYS A 205 0.18 -20.67 -7.20
CA CYS A 205 -0.86 -20.40 -6.21
C CYS A 205 -0.61 -19.08 -5.47
N LEU A 206 -1.63 -18.23 -5.40
CA LEU A 206 -1.56 -16.91 -4.74
C LEU A 206 -2.13 -16.92 -3.32
N ASP A 207 -2.95 -17.90 -2.95
CA ASP A 207 -3.61 -17.94 -1.64
C ASP A 207 -2.95 -18.92 -0.65
N ASN A 208 -1.65 -19.12 -0.79
CA ASN A 208 -0.82 -19.93 0.10
C ASN A 208 -0.58 -19.28 1.47
N LEU A 209 -0.67 -17.96 1.53
CA LEU A 209 -0.40 -17.15 2.71
C LEU A 209 -1.65 -16.37 3.14
N ARG A 210 -1.69 -16.01 4.42
CA ARG A 210 -2.71 -15.12 5.00
C ARG A 210 -2.07 -14.16 6.01
N PRO A 211 -2.67 -13.00 6.26
CA PRO A 211 -2.14 -12.06 7.24
C PRO A 211 -2.46 -12.49 8.67
N GLY A 212 -1.66 -12.00 9.63
CA GLY A 212 -1.91 -12.11 11.07
C GLY A 212 -1.05 -11.11 11.86
N LEU A 213 -1.26 -11.03 13.17
CA LEU A 213 -0.31 -10.35 14.06
C LEU A 213 0.95 -11.20 14.16
N SER A 214 2.13 -10.58 14.00
CA SER A 214 3.39 -11.31 14.10
C SER A 214 3.59 -11.85 15.50
N SER A 215 4.23 -13.02 15.60
CA SER A 215 4.72 -13.56 16.87
C SER A 215 6.01 -12.88 17.35
N ILE A 216 6.63 -12.02 16.52
CA ILE A 216 7.77 -11.19 16.89
C ILE A 216 7.24 -9.90 17.54
N PRO A 217 7.64 -9.57 18.78
CA PRO A 217 7.27 -8.32 19.42
C PRO A 217 7.66 -7.10 18.58
N HIS A 218 6.76 -6.13 18.46
CA HIS A 218 6.98 -4.87 17.76
C HIS A 218 7.26 -4.99 16.24
N ALA A 219 7.09 -6.17 15.63
CA ALA A 219 7.24 -6.37 14.18
C ALA A 219 5.93 -6.13 13.39
N GLY A 220 4.86 -5.74 14.08
CA GLY A 220 3.56 -5.48 13.47
C GLY A 220 2.88 -6.77 12.97
N ARG A 221 2.65 -6.87 11.66
CA ARG A 221 1.92 -7.99 11.05
C ARG A 221 2.88 -9.02 10.44
N GLY A 222 2.44 -10.27 10.40
CA GLY A 222 3.15 -11.42 9.85
C GLY A 222 2.38 -12.11 8.74
N ALA A 223 3.08 -12.84 7.87
CA ALA A 223 2.50 -13.77 6.92
C ALA A 223 2.45 -15.18 7.53
N PHE A 224 1.31 -15.87 7.39
CA PHE A 224 1.08 -17.19 7.95
C PHE A 224 0.69 -18.18 6.86
N ALA A 225 1.20 -19.40 6.97
CA ALA A 225 0.83 -20.50 6.09
C ALA A 225 -0.67 -20.78 6.17
N LYS A 226 -1.35 -20.86 5.02
CA LYS A 226 -2.75 -21.28 4.90
C LYS A 226 -2.89 -22.79 4.68
N ARG A 227 -1.78 -23.49 4.44
CA ARG A 227 -1.69 -24.94 4.21
C ARG A 227 -0.31 -25.45 4.56
N ASN A 228 -0.14 -26.77 4.53
CA ASN A 228 1.16 -27.39 4.77
C ASN A 228 2.07 -27.26 3.54
N PHE A 229 3.37 -27.05 3.78
CA PHE A 229 4.40 -27.06 2.75
C PHE A 229 5.48 -28.07 3.13
N SER A 230 5.89 -28.88 2.15
CA SER A 230 7.05 -29.75 2.32
C SER A 230 8.34 -28.97 2.08
N ASN A 231 9.44 -29.38 2.70
CA ASN A 231 10.76 -28.85 2.44
C ASN A 231 11.07 -28.78 0.93
N GLY A 232 11.60 -27.65 0.46
CA GLY A 232 11.99 -27.42 -0.93
C GLY A 232 10.84 -27.02 -1.87
N THR A 233 9.59 -26.96 -1.39
CA THR A 233 8.45 -26.52 -2.20
C THR A 233 8.32 -24.99 -2.23
N VAL A 234 7.72 -24.46 -3.30
CA VAL A 234 7.44 -23.02 -3.41
C VAL A 234 6.25 -22.67 -2.51
N VAL A 235 6.50 -21.75 -1.58
CA VAL A 235 5.50 -21.17 -0.68
C VAL A 235 4.74 -20.04 -1.37
N ALA A 236 5.43 -19.16 -2.10
CA ALA A 236 4.77 -18.09 -2.84
C ALA A 236 5.60 -17.61 -4.04
N PRO A 237 4.96 -17.23 -5.16
CA PRO A 237 5.64 -16.49 -6.21
C PRO A 237 5.96 -15.07 -5.72
N VAL A 238 7.08 -14.51 -6.16
CA VAL A 238 7.53 -13.17 -5.78
C VAL A 238 7.93 -12.41 -7.04
N PRO A 239 6.97 -11.99 -7.88
CA PRO A 239 7.30 -11.05 -8.94
C PRO A 239 7.81 -9.74 -8.33
N VAL A 240 8.84 -9.16 -8.96
CA VAL A 240 9.57 -7.99 -8.45
C VAL A 240 9.66 -6.88 -9.50
N LEU A 241 9.55 -5.63 -9.02
CA LEU A 241 9.82 -4.42 -9.79
C LEU A 241 11.26 -3.95 -9.53
N PRO A 242 12.13 -3.93 -10.54
CA PRO A 242 13.43 -3.27 -10.44
C PRO A 242 13.26 -1.74 -10.41
N ILE A 243 13.67 -1.10 -9.31
CA ILE A 243 13.65 0.36 -9.16
C ILE A 243 14.98 0.89 -8.61
N SER A 244 15.32 2.15 -8.88
CA SER A 244 16.52 2.77 -8.30
C SER A 244 16.30 3.12 -6.83
N LYS A 245 17.31 2.89 -5.98
CA LYS A 245 17.36 3.32 -4.56
C LYS A 245 17.09 4.81 -4.39
N VAL A 246 17.55 5.65 -5.33
CA VAL A 246 17.34 7.11 -5.31
C VAL A 246 15.86 7.45 -5.40
N SER A 247 15.05 6.62 -6.06
CA SER A 247 13.59 6.81 -6.14
C SER A 247 12.89 6.68 -4.79
N MET A 248 13.56 6.11 -3.78
CA MET A 248 13.05 6.00 -2.41
C MET A 248 13.42 7.20 -1.53
N GLN A 249 14.06 8.24 -2.09
CA GLN A 249 14.28 9.49 -1.38
C GLN A 249 12.98 10.32 -1.31
N MET A 250 12.85 11.08 -0.24
CA MET A 250 11.69 11.93 0.05
C MET A 250 12.16 13.24 0.68
N LEU A 251 11.63 14.37 0.23
CA LEU A 251 11.77 15.65 0.93
C LEU A 251 10.50 15.95 1.71
N LYS A 252 10.62 15.97 3.03
CA LYS A 252 9.54 16.26 3.96
C LYS A 252 9.65 17.71 4.42
N GLN A 253 8.54 18.46 4.41
CA GLN A 253 8.50 19.75 5.10
C GLN A 253 8.17 19.53 6.57
N HIS A 254 9.02 20.04 7.45
CA HIS A 254 8.82 20.00 8.89
C HIS A 254 7.93 21.16 9.36
N HIS A 255 7.44 21.11 10.61
CA HIS A 255 6.49 22.10 11.15
C HIS A 255 7.02 23.54 11.22
N ASP A 256 8.33 23.71 11.38
CA ASP A 256 9.05 24.99 11.37
C ASP A 256 9.38 25.48 9.95
N GLY A 257 8.94 24.76 8.92
CA GLY A 257 9.12 25.10 7.51
C GLY A 257 10.41 24.59 6.88
N ARG A 258 11.34 24.00 7.66
CA ARG A 258 12.57 23.40 7.11
C ARG A 258 12.25 22.14 6.28
N TRP A 259 13.01 21.89 5.23
CA TRP A 259 12.92 20.65 4.46
C TRP A 259 13.95 19.66 4.98
N VAL A 260 13.53 18.41 5.19
CA VAL A 260 14.37 17.32 5.67
C VAL A 260 14.30 16.19 4.64
N GLU A 261 15.47 15.72 4.22
CA GLU A 261 15.58 14.51 3.41
C GLU A 261 15.40 13.27 4.28
N THR A 262 14.57 12.35 3.82
CA THR A 262 14.30 11.07 4.46
C THR A 262 14.04 9.99 3.40
N GLN A 263 13.76 8.76 3.83
CA GLN A 263 13.46 7.63 2.95
C GLN A 263 11.99 7.23 3.03
N GLN A 264 11.46 6.82 1.87
CA GLN A 264 10.14 6.23 1.73
C GLN A 264 10.01 4.96 2.58
N LEU A 265 8.82 4.73 3.12
CA LEU A 265 8.51 3.52 3.88
C LEU A 265 8.67 2.24 3.04
N LEU A 266 8.42 2.33 1.73
CA LEU A 266 8.56 1.20 0.79
C LEU A 266 9.96 0.58 0.80
N THR A 267 11.00 1.33 1.15
CA THR A 267 12.36 0.81 1.31
C THR A 267 12.40 -0.46 2.17
N ASN A 268 11.63 -0.51 3.26
CA ASN A 268 11.62 -1.65 4.19
C ASN A 268 11.03 -2.94 3.60
N TYR A 269 10.36 -2.83 2.47
CA TYR A 269 9.69 -3.93 1.80
C TYR A 269 10.42 -4.41 0.54
N CYS A 270 11.46 -3.70 0.11
CA CYS A 270 12.21 -4.04 -1.09
C CYS A 270 13.48 -4.81 -0.75
N TYR A 271 13.89 -5.69 -1.67
CA TYR A 271 15.16 -6.37 -1.58
C TYR A 271 16.29 -5.52 -2.17
N GLY A 272 17.43 -5.49 -1.51
CA GLY A 272 18.60 -4.72 -1.94
C GLY A 272 19.91 -5.43 -1.63
N HIS A 273 20.99 -4.82 -2.12
CA HIS A 273 22.36 -5.23 -1.86
C HIS A 273 23.22 -3.97 -1.61
N SER A 274 24.18 -4.01 -0.69
CA SER A 274 25.04 -2.84 -0.37
C SER A 274 25.83 -2.34 -1.57
N GLN A 275 26.31 -3.25 -2.41
CA GLN A 275 27.05 -2.94 -3.64
C GLN A 275 26.17 -2.61 -4.86
N SER A 276 24.86 -2.40 -4.70
CA SER A 276 23.95 -2.10 -5.81
C SER A 276 23.13 -0.82 -5.59
N THR A 277 22.90 -0.02 -6.62
CA THR A 277 21.90 1.07 -6.61
C THR A 277 20.49 0.58 -6.92
N LEU A 278 20.31 -0.69 -7.27
CA LEU A 278 19.02 -1.30 -7.60
C LEU A 278 18.32 -1.85 -6.35
N LEU A 279 17.01 -1.69 -6.31
CA LEU A 279 16.08 -2.39 -5.42
C LEU A 279 15.17 -3.29 -6.25
N LEU A 280 14.85 -4.46 -5.71
CA LEU A 280 13.84 -5.36 -6.24
C LEU A 280 12.63 -5.31 -5.30
N CYS A 281 11.61 -4.55 -5.66
CA CYS A 281 10.42 -4.39 -4.83
C CYS A 281 9.39 -5.46 -5.21
N PRO A 282 9.09 -6.44 -4.34
CA PRO A 282 8.06 -7.43 -4.62
C PRO A 282 6.70 -6.78 -4.80
N TYR A 283 5.78 -7.43 -5.49
CA TYR A 283 4.38 -6.97 -5.57
C TYR A 283 3.36 -8.11 -5.48
N SER A 284 3.81 -9.27 -4.97
CA SER A 284 2.95 -10.42 -4.70
C SER A 284 2.08 -10.24 -3.46
N ASP A 285 1.00 -11.01 -3.41
CA ASP A 285 0.10 -11.05 -2.26
C ASP A 285 0.82 -11.59 -1.01
N MET A 286 0.58 -10.97 0.14
CA MET A 286 1.09 -11.32 1.47
C MET A 286 2.62 -11.39 1.68
N VAL A 287 3.45 -11.36 0.63
CA VAL A 287 4.92 -11.47 0.74
C VAL A 287 5.53 -10.34 1.58
N HIS A 288 4.90 -9.16 1.52
CA HIS A 288 5.29 -7.95 2.25
C HIS A 288 5.09 -8.05 3.76
N LEU A 289 4.42 -9.10 4.24
CA LEU A 289 4.19 -9.36 5.66
C LEU A 289 5.19 -10.37 6.25
N ILE A 290 6.07 -10.96 5.43
CA ILE A 290 7.04 -11.95 5.90
C ILE A 290 8.13 -11.21 6.67
N ASN A 291 8.22 -11.43 7.99
CA ASN A 291 9.21 -10.78 8.84
C ASN A 291 10.58 -11.47 8.78
N HIS A 292 11.57 -10.79 9.36
CA HIS A 292 12.91 -11.32 9.53
C HIS A 292 12.92 -12.57 10.42
N GLY A 293 13.66 -13.60 10.02
CA GLY A 293 14.12 -14.68 10.89
C GLY A 293 15.60 -14.98 10.69
N HIS A 294 16.27 -15.44 11.74
CA HIS A 294 17.69 -15.75 11.68
C HIS A 294 17.98 -17.03 10.92
N ARG A 295 19.12 -17.07 10.23
CA ARG A 295 19.57 -18.23 9.46
C ARG A 295 19.81 -19.49 10.30
N THR A 296 20.18 -19.32 11.57
CA THR A 296 20.51 -20.43 12.47
C THR A 296 19.36 -20.74 13.41
N ASN A 297 19.13 -22.04 13.63
CA ASN A 297 18.36 -22.55 14.75
C ASN A 297 19.25 -22.50 16.00
N ASP A 298 19.69 -21.31 16.40
CA ASP A 298 20.37 -21.19 17.68
C ASP A 298 19.30 -21.25 18.78
N SER A 299 19.14 -22.44 19.37
CA SER A 299 18.21 -22.69 20.48
C SER A 299 18.47 -21.84 21.71
N THR A 300 19.56 -21.08 21.76
CA THR A 300 19.91 -20.18 22.86
C THR A 300 19.36 -18.76 22.70
N THR A 301 18.84 -18.39 21.52
CA THR A 301 18.25 -17.06 21.29
C THR A 301 16.73 -17.13 21.29
N THR A 302 16.08 -16.05 21.76
CA THR A 302 14.62 -15.87 21.66
C THR A 302 14.16 -15.48 20.25
N GLN A 303 15.08 -15.49 19.27
CA GLN A 303 14.85 -15.03 17.91
C GLN A 303 14.23 -16.15 17.05
N LYS A 304 13.32 -15.77 16.15
CA LYS A 304 12.67 -16.71 15.23
C LYS A 304 13.65 -17.11 14.13
N SER A 305 13.70 -18.39 13.78
CA SER A 305 14.54 -18.87 12.68
C SER A 305 13.80 -18.81 11.34
N ALA A 306 14.52 -18.43 10.29
CA ALA A 306 14.01 -18.43 8.93
C ALA A 306 13.53 -19.84 8.54
N ASN A 307 12.35 -19.92 7.94
CA ASN A 307 11.77 -21.17 7.42
C ASN A 307 11.56 -21.12 5.91
N VAL A 308 11.86 -20.00 5.27
CA VAL A 308 11.89 -19.85 3.81
C VAL A 308 13.19 -19.16 3.36
N ARG A 309 13.55 -19.37 2.09
CA ARG A 309 14.60 -18.63 1.39
C ARG A 309 14.07 -18.10 0.07
N LEU A 310 14.71 -17.07 -0.46
CA LEU A 310 14.47 -16.62 -1.82
C LEU A 310 15.34 -17.39 -2.83
N GLN A 311 14.83 -17.54 -4.04
CA GLN A 311 15.61 -17.94 -5.21
C GLN A 311 15.06 -17.27 -6.47
N TRP A 312 15.86 -17.19 -7.52
CA TRP A 312 15.36 -16.86 -8.85
C TRP A 312 14.45 -17.96 -9.37
N SER A 313 13.32 -17.57 -9.97
CA SER A 313 12.45 -18.55 -10.62
C SER A 313 13.13 -19.21 -11.81
N THR A 314 12.89 -20.51 -11.97
CA THR A 314 13.41 -21.29 -13.10
C THR A 314 12.76 -20.95 -14.44
N THR A 315 11.71 -20.13 -14.47
CA THR A 315 11.08 -19.69 -15.71
C THR A 315 11.92 -18.68 -16.50
N HIS A 316 12.95 -18.11 -15.87
CA HIS A 316 13.83 -17.13 -16.49
C HIS A 316 15.02 -17.80 -17.17
N GLY A 317 15.19 -17.55 -18.47
CA GLY A 317 16.43 -17.90 -19.15
C GLY A 317 17.60 -16.97 -18.76
N PRO A 318 18.86 -17.37 -18.96
CA PRO A 318 20.05 -16.60 -18.59
C PRO A 318 20.07 -15.16 -19.14
N GLN A 319 19.42 -14.93 -20.29
CA GLN A 319 19.34 -13.64 -20.95
C GLN A 319 18.63 -12.55 -20.13
N TYR A 320 17.76 -12.91 -19.19
CA TYR A 320 17.08 -11.93 -18.33
C TYR A 320 18.04 -11.21 -17.40
N PHE A 321 19.12 -11.89 -16.99
CA PHE A 321 20.07 -11.34 -16.07
C PHE A 321 21.05 -10.39 -16.76
N ASN A 322 21.32 -10.56 -18.06
CA ASN A 322 22.33 -9.78 -18.80
C ASN A 322 21.92 -8.34 -19.15
N ARG A 323 20.71 -7.91 -18.79
CA ARG A 323 20.22 -6.55 -19.04
C ARG A 323 20.92 -5.52 -18.16
N SER A 324 21.08 -4.31 -18.67
CA SER A 324 21.57 -3.17 -17.88
C SER A 324 20.51 -2.72 -16.87
N MET A 325 20.91 -1.97 -15.85
CA MET A 325 19.95 -1.46 -14.86
C MET A 325 18.96 -0.47 -15.48
N GLU A 326 19.41 0.35 -16.42
CA GLU A 326 18.57 1.29 -17.17
C GLU A 326 17.52 0.51 -17.96
N GLU A 327 17.91 -0.54 -18.68
CA GLU A 327 16.96 -1.41 -19.42
C GLU A 327 15.95 -2.10 -18.49
N LEU A 328 16.37 -2.48 -17.29
CA LEU A 328 15.50 -3.10 -16.29
C LEU A 328 14.46 -2.12 -15.74
N GLN A 329 14.85 -0.86 -15.54
CA GLN A 329 13.99 0.19 -14.99
C GLN A 329 13.03 0.77 -16.03
N GLU A 330 13.34 0.63 -17.32
CA GLU A 330 12.51 1.14 -18.43
C GLU A 330 11.50 0.11 -18.98
N THR A 331 11.75 -1.19 -18.77
CA THR A 331 10.92 -2.25 -19.34
C THR A 331 10.38 -3.20 -18.27
N SER A 332 9.10 -3.57 -18.37
CA SER A 332 8.53 -4.63 -17.52
C SER A 332 9.25 -5.95 -17.80
N THR A 333 10.07 -6.39 -16.86
CA THR A 333 11.02 -7.50 -17.06
C THR A 333 10.48 -8.85 -16.62
N ARG A 334 9.20 -8.93 -16.19
CA ARG A 334 8.56 -10.13 -15.62
C ARG A 334 9.43 -10.85 -14.57
N LEU A 335 10.40 -10.15 -13.96
CA LEU A 335 11.35 -10.74 -13.02
C LEU A 335 10.58 -11.35 -11.86
N MET A 336 10.98 -12.55 -11.49
CA MET A 336 10.29 -13.34 -10.48
C MET A 336 11.29 -14.10 -9.64
N LEU A 337 11.19 -13.85 -8.35
CA LEU A 337 11.76 -14.67 -7.30
C LEU A 337 10.70 -15.67 -6.81
N GLU A 338 11.13 -16.65 -6.03
CA GLU A 338 10.28 -17.64 -5.38
C GLU A 338 10.69 -17.75 -3.93
N LEU A 339 9.69 -17.81 -3.03
CA LEU A 339 9.90 -18.20 -1.66
C LEU A 339 9.83 -19.71 -1.57
N VAL A 340 10.91 -20.33 -1.11
CA VAL A 340 11.04 -21.79 -1.03
C VAL A 340 11.19 -22.20 0.43
N ALA A 341 10.42 -23.21 0.84
CA ALA A 341 10.48 -23.76 2.19
C ALA A 341 11.85 -24.38 2.47
N LEU A 342 12.45 -24.05 3.63
CA LEU A 342 13.72 -24.62 4.11
C LEU A 342 13.53 -25.91 4.92
N ARG A 343 12.29 -26.18 5.31
CA ARG A 343 11.83 -27.32 6.11
C ARG A 343 10.34 -27.49 5.88
N ASP A 344 9.74 -28.53 6.44
CA ASP A 344 8.29 -28.64 6.47
C ASP A 344 7.69 -27.49 7.30
N ILE A 345 6.61 -26.91 6.80
CA ILE A 345 5.87 -25.80 7.40
C ILE A 345 4.43 -26.25 7.55
N GLN A 346 3.88 -26.13 8.75
CA GLN A 346 2.49 -26.51 9.02
C GLN A 346 1.54 -25.34 8.73
N GLU A 347 0.29 -25.64 8.40
CA GLU A 347 -0.77 -24.64 8.35
C GLU A 347 -0.81 -23.85 9.67
N GLY A 348 -0.83 -22.53 9.56
CA GLY A 348 -0.84 -21.62 10.70
C GLY A 348 0.53 -21.24 11.23
N ASP A 349 1.62 -21.83 10.75
CA ASP A 349 2.98 -21.35 11.05
C ASP A 349 3.20 -19.95 10.45
N GLU A 350 3.91 -19.09 11.17
CA GLU A 350 4.41 -17.81 10.63
C GLU A 350 5.60 -18.06 9.70
N ILE A 351 5.65 -17.33 8.60
CA ILE A 351 6.71 -17.39 7.61
C ILE A 351 7.77 -16.34 7.93
N PHE A 352 9.03 -16.77 7.95
CA PHE A 352 10.19 -15.93 8.26
C PHE A 352 11.27 -16.09 7.20
N LEU A 353 11.77 -14.95 6.72
CA LEU A 353 12.84 -14.85 5.75
C LEU A 353 14.10 -14.28 6.43
N ASP A 354 15.27 -14.82 6.11
CA ASP A 354 16.53 -14.18 6.48
C ASP A 354 16.73 -12.91 5.64
N TYR A 355 16.77 -11.76 6.33
CA TYR A 355 16.93 -10.44 5.71
C TYR A 355 18.40 -10.04 5.56
N GLY A 356 19.32 -10.94 5.93
CA GLY A 356 20.74 -10.76 5.79
C GLY A 356 21.40 -10.04 6.97
N PRO A 357 22.75 -10.09 7.02
CA PRO A 357 23.52 -9.56 8.13
C PRO A 357 23.50 -8.03 8.21
N GLU A 358 23.45 -7.34 7.07
CA GLU A 358 23.40 -5.87 7.04
C GLU A 358 22.12 -5.34 7.69
N TRP A 359 20.97 -5.91 7.33
CA TRP A 359 19.69 -5.55 7.95
C TRP A 359 19.71 -5.83 9.46
N SER A 360 20.21 -7.01 9.84
CA SER A 360 20.29 -7.42 11.26
C SER A 360 21.16 -6.45 12.08
N HIS A 361 22.28 -6.01 11.51
CA HIS A 361 23.16 -5.03 12.14
C HIS A 361 22.49 -3.67 12.30
N SER A 362 21.86 -3.14 11.23
CA SER A 362 21.13 -1.88 11.28
C SER A 362 19.98 -1.92 12.29
N TRP A 363 19.24 -3.03 12.35
CA TRP A 363 18.15 -3.20 13.30
C TRP A 363 18.64 -3.22 14.75
N HIS A 364 19.74 -3.94 15.04
CA HIS A 364 20.33 -3.93 16.38
C HIS A 364 20.77 -2.53 16.80
N GLN A 365 21.47 -1.79 15.93
CA GLN A 365 21.86 -0.40 16.22
C GLN A 365 20.65 0.51 16.46
N HIS A 366 19.60 0.34 15.65
CA HIS A 366 18.35 1.08 15.79
C HIS A 366 17.68 0.82 17.14
N VAL A 367 17.58 -0.45 17.56
CA VAL A 367 16.98 -0.84 18.84
C VAL A 367 17.83 -0.35 20.02
N GLU A 368 19.16 -0.47 19.96
CA GLU A 368 20.09 0.01 20.99
C GLU A 368 20.01 1.54 21.15
N GLY A 369 19.86 2.26 20.05
CA GLY A 369 19.71 3.72 20.02
C GLY A 369 18.29 4.22 20.24
N TRP A 370 17.30 3.35 20.39
CA TRP A 370 15.90 3.74 20.43
C TRP A 370 15.56 4.48 21.74
N LEU A 371 15.08 5.72 21.59
CA LEU A 371 14.56 6.52 22.70
C LEU A 371 13.05 6.68 22.55
N PRO A 372 12.25 6.39 23.61
CA PRO A 372 10.81 6.63 23.58
C PRO A 372 10.49 8.08 23.23
N LEU A 373 9.57 8.26 22.28
CA LEU A 373 9.15 9.58 21.82
C LEU A 373 8.45 10.36 22.94
N GLN A 374 8.71 11.67 23.00
CA GLN A 374 8.05 12.59 23.92
C GLN A 374 6.79 13.19 23.28
N ASP A 375 5.84 12.34 22.89
CA ASP A 375 4.58 12.77 22.28
C ASP A 375 3.40 12.03 22.92
N GLU A 376 3.07 12.41 24.15
CA GLU A 376 2.00 11.80 24.95
C GLU A 376 0.59 12.18 24.46
N ASP A 377 0.49 13.31 23.75
CA ASP A 377 -0.79 13.86 23.28
C ASP A 377 -1.17 13.35 21.87
N TYR A 378 -0.27 12.64 21.19
CA TYR A 378 -0.54 12.03 19.89
C TYR A 378 -1.66 10.99 19.97
N VAL A 379 -2.68 11.18 19.13
CA VAL A 379 -3.74 10.19 18.92
C VAL A 379 -4.00 10.06 17.43
N PRO A 380 -3.80 8.86 16.83
CA PRO A 380 -4.03 8.68 15.41
C PRO A 380 -5.53 8.79 15.09
N SER A 381 -5.85 9.32 13.92
CA SER A 381 -7.24 9.64 13.55
C SER A 381 -8.19 8.45 13.59
N TYR A 382 -7.72 7.24 13.27
CA TYR A 382 -8.54 6.02 13.30
C TYR A 382 -9.06 5.69 14.71
N VAL A 383 -8.27 5.96 15.76
CA VAL A 383 -8.69 5.75 17.17
C VAL A 383 -9.85 6.67 17.52
N LEU A 384 -9.79 7.94 17.13
CA LEU A 384 -10.86 8.90 17.42
C LEU A 384 -12.10 8.65 16.58
N ASN A 385 -11.93 8.24 15.32
CA ASN A 385 -13.04 7.82 14.48
C ASN A 385 -13.81 6.64 15.10
N GLN A 386 -13.11 5.70 15.73
CA GLN A 386 -13.74 4.58 16.44
C GLN A 386 -14.41 5.04 17.74
N GLN A 387 -13.65 5.70 18.64
CA GLN A 387 -14.09 6.07 19.98
C GLN A 387 -15.21 7.12 20.00
N LEU A 388 -15.24 8.01 19.01
CA LEU A 388 -16.21 9.11 18.94
C LEU A 388 -17.27 8.89 17.85
N SER A 389 -17.34 7.72 17.23
CA SER A 389 -18.25 7.41 16.10
C SER A 389 -19.70 7.82 16.33
N SER A 390 -20.23 7.61 17.54
CA SER A 390 -21.60 7.95 17.95
C SER A 390 -21.71 9.20 18.83
N ARG A 391 -20.59 9.88 19.12
CA ARG A 391 -20.56 11.05 20.00
C ARG A 391 -20.61 12.36 19.23
N PRO A 392 -21.16 13.45 19.83
CA PRO A 392 -21.09 14.77 19.24
C PRO A 392 -19.64 15.24 19.11
N LEU A 393 -19.34 15.87 17.97
CA LEU A 393 -18.05 16.46 17.68
C LEU A 393 -18.01 17.91 18.14
N LEU A 394 -16.82 18.37 18.53
CA LEU A 394 -16.60 19.70 19.09
C LEU A 394 -16.62 20.75 17.98
N THR A 395 -17.41 21.79 18.17
CA THR A 395 -17.40 22.97 17.28
C THR A 395 -16.12 23.78 17.49
N MET A 396 -15.80 24.68 16.56
CA MET A 396 -14.63 25.55 16.69
C MET A 396 -14.64 26.38 17.99
N VAL A 397 -15.82 26.76 18.48
CA VAL A 397 -15.95 27.51 19.74
C VAL A 397 -15.58 26.62 20.92
N GLU A 398 -16.05 25.37 20.94
CA GLU A 398 -15.76 24.41 22.00
C GLU A 398 -14.26 24.03 22.01
N GLN A 399 -13.66 23.85 20.83
CA GLN A 399 -12.24 23.52 20.67
C GLN A 399 -11.28 24.57 21.22
N LYS A 400 -11.70 25.83 21.41
CA LYS A 400 -10.88 26.86 22.09
C LYS A 400 -10.53 26.50 23.54
N THR A 401 -11.39 25.74 24.19
CA THR A 401 -11.20 25.32 25.60
C THR A 401 -10.87 23.85 25.73
N ARG A 402 -11.22 23.05 24.72
CA ARG A 402 -11.05 21.60 24.67
C ARG A 402 -10.57 21.18 23.27
N PRO A 403 -9.33 21.51 22.88
CA PRO A 403 -8.83 21.20 21.56
C PRO A 403 -8.75 19.69 21.35
N TYR A 404 -8.85 19.28 20.10
CA TYR A 404 -8.40 17.95 19.69
C TYR A 404 -6.86 17.91 19.67
N PRO A 405 -6.25 16.70 19.70
CA PRO A 405 -4.81 16.53 19.48
C PRO A 405 -4.28 17.30 18.29
N ASP A 406 -3.07 17.85 18.43
CA ASP A 406 -2.48 18.71 17.40
C ASP A 406 -2.16 17.98 16.09
N ASN A 407 -2.08 16.64 16.10
CA ASN A 407 -1.84 15.85 14.89
C ASN A 407 -3.10 15.62 14.04
N ILE A 408 -4.30 15.99 14.48
CA ILE A 408 -5.53 15.68 13.74
C ILE A 408 -6.30 16.93 13.29
N PHE A 409 -7.20 16.74 12.34
CA PHE A 409 -8.22 17.71 11.96
C PHE A 409 -9.52 17.00 11.57
N THR A 410 -10.61 17.75 11.45
CA THR A 410 -11.90 17.22 10.96
C THR A 410 -11.98 17.29 9.44
N SER A 411 -12.48 16.21 8.83
CA SER A 411 -12.76 16.10 7.41
C SER A 411 -14.22 15.74 7.18
N CYS A 412 -14.80 16.22 6.09
CA CYS A 412 -16.21 16.07 5.76
C CYS A 412 -16.36 15.46 4.36
N TYR A 413 -17.23 14.47 4.22
CA TYR A 413 -17.65 13.93 2.94
C TYR A 413 -18.61 14.90 2.24
N TYR A 414 -18.14 15.48 1.15
CA TYR A 414 -18.93 16.36 0.30
C TYR A 414 -18.46 16.23 -1.15
N ASN A 415 -19.39 15.87 -2.04
CA ASN A 415 -19.13 15.82 -3.48
C ASN A 415 -19.24 17.24 -4.05
N LEU A 416 -18.09 17.91 -4.19
CA LEU A 416 -18.01 19.26 -4.74
C LEU A 416 -17.99 19.20 -6.27
N THR A 417 -19.00 19.78 -6.92
CA THR A 417 -19.08 19.77 -8.39
C THR A 417 -18.34 20.96 -9.02
N LEU A 418 -17.95 20.82 -10.30
CA LEU A 418 -17.36 21.94 -11.05
C LEU A 418 -18.33 23.12 -11.17
N GLU A 419 -19.62 22.85 -11.39
CA GLU A 419 -20.67 23.87 -11.40
C GLU A 419 -20.73 24.64 -10.07
N GLU A 420 -20.53 23.95 -8.94
CA GLU A 420 -20.45 24.59 -7.62
C GLU A 420 -19.17 25.41 -7.44
N ILE A 421 -18.07 25.05 -8.07
CA ILE A 421 -16.84 25.85 -8.06
C ILE A 421 -17.02 27.08 -8.95
N GLU A 422 -17.50 26.89 -10.17
CA GLU A 422 -17.70 27.95 -11.17
C GLU A 422 -18.72 28.97 -10.72
N ALA A 423 -19.88 28.53 -10.23
CA ALA A 423 -20.88 29.44 -9.69
C ALA A 423 -20.44 30.12 -8.37
N ALA A 424 -19.35 29.65 -7.74
CA ALA A 424 -18.75 30.35 -6.62
C ALA A 424 -17.89 31.52 -7.13
N LEU A 425 -17.19 31.39 -8.25
CA LEU A 425 -16.28 32.43 -8.75
C LEU A 425 -16.99 33.80 -8.86
N PRO A 426 -16.43 34.87 -8.27
CA PRO A 426 -17.05 36.18 -8.31
C PRO A 426 -17.02 36.72 -9.75
N THR A 427 -18.14 37.28 -10.22
CA THR A 427 -18.25 37.95 -11.53
C THR A 427 -17.43 39.25 -11.59
N GLN A 428 -17.14 39.88 -10.45
CA GLN A 428 -16.19 40.99 -10.29
C GLN A 428 -15.52 40.92 -8.91
N TYR A 429 -14.18 40.96 -8.87
CA TYR A 429 -13.41 41.02 -7.63
C TYR A 429 -13.25 42.47 -7.17
N ASN A 430 -13.97 42.87 -6.13
CA ASN A 430 -13.77 44.16 -5.47
C ASN A 430 -12.89 43.96 -4.23
N ALA A 431 -11.65 44.43 -4.31
CA ALA A 431 -10.72 44.40 -3.17
C ALA A 431 -11.31 45.21 -2.01
N GLY A 432 -11.61 44.55 -0.89
CA GLY A 432 -12.12 45.18 0.34
C GLY A 432 -13.49 44.70 0.83
N GLN A 433 -14.21 43.84 0.11
CA GLN A 433 -15.45 43.23 0.61
C GLN A 433 -15.18 42.00 1.50
N PRO A 434 -16.05 41.73 2.52
CA PRO A 434 -15.96 40.52 3.30
C PRO A 434 -16.00 39.28 2.40
N GLN A 435 -15.27 38.23 2.81
CA GLN A 435 -15.16 36.97 2.05
C GLN A 435 -16.57 36.48 1.70
N ALA A 436 -16.90 36.41 0.40
CA ALA A 436 -18.23 36.01 -0.03
C ALA A 436 -18.54 34.62 0.52
N GLN A 437 -19.73 34.43 1.10
CA GLN A 437 -20.13 33.16 1.68
C GLN A 437 -21.07 32.45 0.72
N ARG A 438 -20.72 31.22 0.34
CA ARG A 438 -21.62 30.33 -0.39
C ARG A 438 -22.15 29.29 0.58
N VAL A 439 -23.47 29.14 0.61
CA VAL A 439 -24.13 28.16 1.48
C VAL A 439 -24.74 27.06 0.60
N ALA A 440 -24.40 25.82 0.91
CA ALA A 440 -25.02 24.63 0.34
C ALA A 440 -25.61 23.77 1.47
N GLU A 441 -26.49 22.86 1.10
CA GLU A 441 -27.05 21.86 2.00
C GLU A 441 -26.49 20.49 1.62
N TRP A 442 -26.07 19.71 2.61
CA TRP A 442 -25.58 18.36 2.39
C TRP A 442 -26.71 17.47 1.89
N LYS A 443 -26.47 16.73 0.80
CA LYS A 443 -27.44 15.78 0.25
C LYS A 443 -26.78 14.43 0.09
N HIS A 444 -27.51 13.37 0.45
CA HIS A 444 -27.05 12.03 0.18
C HIS A 444 -27.05 11.77 -1.32
N SER A 445 -25.91 11.30 -1.84
CA SER A 445 -25.77 10.82 -3.21
C SER A 445 -25.00 9.51 -3.21
N ASP A 446 -25.15 8.74 -4.28
CA ASP A 446 -24.30 7.58 -4.51
C ASP A 446 -22.82 8.02 -4.56
N GLY A 447 -21.93 7.20 -4.01
CA GLY A 447 -20.50 7.48 -3.93
C GLY A 447 -20.10 8.61 -2.95
N ILE A 448 -21.01 9.24 -2.21
CA ILE A 448 -20.65 10.38 -1.34
C ILE A 448 -19.61 10.03 -0.27
N PHE A 449 -19.58 8.78 0.19
CA PHE A 449 -18.63 8.28 1.19
C PHE A 449 -17.32 7.76 0.58
N GLU A 450 -17.13 7.90 -0.72
CA GLU A 450 -15.87 7.57 -1.36
C GLU A 450 -14.77 8.54 -0.89
N PRO A 451 -13.55 8.06 -0.61
CA PRO A 451 -12.47 8.86 -0.05
C PRO A 451 -12.13 10.16 -0.81
N GLN A 452 -12.31 10.21 -2.13
CA GLN A 452 -12.06 11.42 -2.92
C GLN A 452 -13.00 12.59 -2.56
N ASN A 453 -14.14 12.30 -1.92
CA ASN A 453 -15.09 13.30 -1.44
C ASN A 453 -14.76 13.79 -0.02
N LEU A 454 -13.77 13.19 0.66
CA LEU A 454 -13.36 13.58 2.00
C LEU A 454 -12.44 14.80 1.97
N ARG A 455 -12.93 15.96 2.41
CA ARG A 455 -12.19 17.25 2.41
C ARG A 455 -11.99 17.79 3.83
N PRO A 456 -10.92 18.56 4.12
CA PRO A 456 -10.79 19.21 5.42
C PRO A 456 -11.96 20.17 5.64
N CYS A 457 -12.46 20.20 6.87
CA CYS A 457 -13.59 21.05 7.22
C CYS A 457 -13.48 21.58 8.65
N LEU A 458 -14.07 22.75 8.90
CA LEU A 458 -14.20 23.34 10.23
C LEU A 458 -15.65 23.21 10.69
N LEU A 459 -15.87 22.66 11.88
CA LEU A 459 -17.22 22.52 12.47
C LEU A 459 -17.65 23.86 13.09
N LEU A 460 -18.52 24.59 12.39
CA LEU A 460 -18.95 25.92 12.80
C LEU A 460 -20.04 25.85 13.87
N ASP A 461 -21.06 25.02 13.62
CA ASP A 461 -22.26 24.91 14.46
C ASP A 461 -22.78 23.46 14.48
N ARG A 462 -23.56 23.13 15.51
CA ARG A 462 -24.11 21.80 15.75
C ARG A 462 -25.59 21.89 16.13
N ASN A 463 -26.44 21.30 15.30
CA ASN A 463 -27.88 21.20 15.51
C ASN A 463 -28.29 19.75 15.81
N LYS A 464 -29.49 19.57 16.35
CA LYS A 464 -30.12 18.26 16.56
C LYS A 464 -31.46 18.20 15.85
N ASP A 465 -31.81 17.04 15.31
CA ASP A 465 -33.18 16.75 14.88
C ASP A 465 -34.04 16.24 16.05
N GLU A 466 -35.31 15.91 15.74
CA GLU A 466 -36.28 15.37 16.69
C GLU A 466 -35.81 14.04 17.32
N ASP A 467 -35.07 13.24 16.57
CA ASP A 467 -34.50 11.94 16.99
C ASP A 467 -33.15 12.08 17.73
N SER A 468 -32.74 13.32 18.08
CA SER A 468 -31.46 13.60 18.72
C SER A 468 -30.21 13.25 17.90
N ASN A 469 -30.34 13.06 16.59
CA ASN A 469 -29.21 12.95 15.68
C ASN A 469 -28.55 14.31 15.51
N HIS A 470 -27.22 14.32 15.46
CA HIS A 470 -26.45 15.54 15.33
C HIS A 470 -26.16 15.87 13.86
N PHE A 471 -26.45 17.11 13.48
CA PHE A 471 -26.12 17.71 12.20
C PHE A 471 -25.18 18.89 12.42
N TYR A 472 -24.31 19.13 11.45
CA TYR A 472 -23.27 20.14 11.54
C TYR A 472 -23.39 21.14 10.40
N THR A 473 -23.11 22.40 10.72
CA THR A 473 -22.75 23.41 9.73
C THR A 473 -21.24 23.46 9.67
N VAL A 474 -20.66 23.28 8.48
CA VAL A 474 -19.22 23.15 8.31
C VAL A 474 -18.70 24.11 7.25
N ARG A 475 -17.48 24.61 7.43
CA ARG A 475 -16.73 25.30 6.37
C ARG A 475 -15.81 24.30 5.69
N LEU A 476 -15.99 24.07 4.40
CA LEU A 476 -15.06 23.23 3.62
C LEU A 476 -13.77 23.99 3.30
N MET A 477 -12.68 23.24 3.23
CA MET A 477 -11.35 23.76 2.88
C MET A 477 -10.73 22.94 1.75
N ASN A 478 -9.71 23.50 1.11
CA ASN A 478 -8.94 22.79 0.09
C ASN A 478 -8.05 21.72 0.73
N ARG A 479 -7.93 20.56 0.08
CA ARG A 479 -6.94 19.57 0.45
C ARG A 479 -5.54 20.09 0.09
N PRO A 480 -4.50 19.73 0.85
CA PRO A 480 -3.12 19.83 0.37
C PRO A 480 -2.99 19.19 -1.03
N GLY A 481 -2.15 19.76 -1.90
CA GLY A 481 -1.89 19.20 -3.23
C GLY A 481 -3.02 19.27 -4.28
N THR A 482 -4.24 19.73 -3.92
CA THR A 482 -5.38 19.78 -4.85
C THR A 482 -5.02 20.54 -6.15
N LYS A 483 -5.36 19.97 -7.33
CA LYS A 483 -5.19 20.63 -8.64
C LYS A 483 -6.02 21.92 -8.70
N GLU A 484 -5.54 22.94 -9.40
CA GLU A 484 -6.17 24.28 -9.42
C GLU A 484 -7.66 24.26 -9.75
N LYS A 485 -8.07 23.47 -10.75
CA LYS A 485 -9.47 23.28 -11.17
C LYS A 485 -10.40 22.67 -10.10
N GLU A 486 -9.86 21.99 -9.09
CA GLU A 486 -10.63 21.34 -8.01
C GLU A 486 -10.61 22.16 -6.71
N ARG A 487 -9.91 23.30 -6.71
CA ARG A 487 -9.76 24.17 -5.54
C ARG A 487 -11.00 25.04 -5.38
N LEU A 488 -11.50 25.09 -4.16
CA LEU A 488 -12.36 26.16 -3.68
C LEU A 488 -11.63 27.51 -3.83
N PRO A 489 -12.26 28.55 -4.40
CA PRO A 489 -11.66 29.87 -4.53
C PRO A 489 -11.27 30.43 -3.15
N LYS A 490 -10.05 30.97 -3.02
CA LYS A 490 -9.55 31.55 -1.76
C LYS A 490 -10.41 32.70 -1.24
N THR A 491 -11.12 33.37 -2.15
CA THR A 491 -11.96 34.53 -1.89
C THR A 491 -13.32 34.19 -1.28
N ILE A 492 -13.63 32.90 -1.09
CA ILE A 492 -14.97 32.43 -0.73
C ILE A 492 -14.91 31.48 0.47
N ALA A 493 -15.84 31.66 1.40
CA ALA A 493 -16.12 30.68 2.43
C ALA A 493 -17.24 29.74 1.94
N PHE A 494 -16.89 28.50 1.60
CA PHE A 494 -17.87 27.48 1.23
C PHE A 494 -18.40 26.79 2.48
N VAL A 495 -19.67 27.03 2.80
CA VAL A 495 -20.34 26.54 4.00
C VAL A 495 -21.39 25.51 3.61
N VAL A 496 -21.36 24.35 4.24
CA VAL A 496 -22.33 23.28 4.04
C VAL A 496 -23.11 23.08 5.32
N THR A 497 -24.43 23.09 5.21
CA THR A 497 -25.38 22.89 6.30
C THR A 497 -25.93 21.47 6.28
N GLN A 498 -26.56 21.03 7.37
CA GLN A 498 -27.18 19.71 7.51
C GLN A 498 -26.22 18.53 7.26
N VAL A 499 -24.91 18.71 7.55
CA VAL A 499 -23.94 17.61 7.41
C VAL A 499 -24.17 16.60 8.54
N PRO A 500 -24.57 15.35 8.26
CA PRO A 500 -24.84 14.39 9.32
C PRO A 500 -23.54 13.96 9.99
N ARG A 501 -23.61 13.57 11.28
CA ARG A 501 -22.43 13.07 12.04
C ARG A 501 -21.61 12.02 11.27
N ARG A 502 -22.28 11.09 10.57
CA ARG A 502 -21.61 10.03 9.79
C ARG A 502 -20.76 10.54 8.61
N ALA A 503 -21.04 11.76 8.13
CA ALA A 503 -20.29 12.40 7.06
C ALA A 503 -19.05 13.17 7.57
N VAL A 504 -18.83 13.23 8.88
CA VAL A 504 -17.64 13.87 9.49
C VAL A 504 -16.69 12.81 10.04
N ARG A 505 -15.42 12.90 9.68
CA ARG A 505 -14.32 12.04 10.14
C ARG A 505 -13.19 12.87 10.74
N PHE A 506 -12.35 12.23 11.54
CA PHE A 506 -11.01 12.73 11.82
C PHE A 506 -10.04 12.25 10.75
N SER A 507 -9.05 13.07 10.45
CA SER A 507 -7.92 12.76 9.58
C SER A 507 -6.63 13.23 10.24
N ASP A 508 -5.56 12.49 10.06
CA ASP A 508 -4.22 12.92 10.49
C ASP A 508 -3.73 14.05 9.60
N LYS A 509 -3.11 15.06 10.18
CA LYS A 509 -2.42 16.12 9.45
C LYS A 509 -1.27 15.49 8.67
N ILE A 510 -0.98 16.05 7.50
CA ILE A 510 0.19 15.64 6.68
C ILE A 510 1.43 15.56 7.55
N TYR A 511 2.26 14.55 7.30
CA TYR A 511 3.54 14.37 7.97
C TYR A 511 3.52 14.02 9.47
N THR A 512 2.36 13.69 10.05
CA THR A 512 2.24 13.42 11.50
C THR A 512 2.06 11.94 11.87
N THR A 513 1.67 11.09 10.93
CA THR A 513 1.46 9.65 11.16
C THR A 513 2.76 8.90 11.45
N ASP A 514 2.64 7.64 11.91
CA ASP A 514 3.74 6.80 12.41
C ASP A 514 4.87 6.62 11.40
N GLN A 515 4.57 6.54 10.10
CA GLN A 515 5.59 6.46 9.05
C GLN A 515 6.47 7.71 8.91
N HIS A 516 6.10 8.83 9.52
CA HIS A 516 6.83 10.10 9.41
C HIS A 516 7.75 10.40 10.59
N LEU A 517 7.88 9.48 11.54
CA LEU A 517 8.83 9.63 12.64
C LEU A 517 10.26 9.72 12.13
N GLU A 518 11.01 10.71 12.62
CA GLU A 518 12.42 10.90 12.26
C GLU A 518 13.27 9.70 12.70
N THR A 519 12.87 9.02 13.78
CA THR A 519 13.54 7.83 14.29
C THR A 519 13.02 6.53 13.68
N ALA A 520 12.03 6.54 12.77
CA ALA A 520 11.52 5.29 12.21
C ALA A 520 12.59 4.55 11.40
N PHE A 521 12.67 3.25 11.61
CA PHE A 521 13.66 2.40 10.95
C PHE A 521 13.44 2.36 9.43
N ARG A 522 14.50 2.60 8.65
CA ARG A 522 14.50 2.55 7.18
C ARG A 522 15.70 1.74 6.69
N GLN A 523 15.47 0.53 6.21
CA GLN A 523 16.53 -0.37 5.73
C GLN A 523 15.94 -1.39 4.75
N PRO A 524 16.51 -1.52 3.54
CA PRO A 524 16.09 -2.58 2.61
C PRO A 524 16.47 -3.96 3.14
N ILE A 525 15.73 -4.97 2.69
CA ILE A 525 16.01 -6.38 3.00
C ILE A 525 17.26 -6.80 2.21
N GLY A 526 18.33 -7.20 2.90
CA GLY A 526 19.61 -7.56 2.28
C GLY A 526 19.57 -8.98 1.70
N ILE A 527 19.78 -9.12 0.39
CA ILE A 527 19.83 -10.43 -0.28
C ILE A 527 21.05 -10.60 -1.18
N ASP A 528 21.65 -11.79 -1.16
CA ASP A 528 22.85 -12.13 -1.94
C ASP A 528 22.52 -12.72 -3.33
N LEU A 529 21.37 -12.35 -3.90
CA LEU A 529 20.88 -12.91 -5.18
C LEU A 529 21.20 -12.04 -6.41
N PHE A 530 21.83 -10.88 -6.21
CA PHE A 530 22.08 -9.92 -7.29
C PHE A 530 23.19 -10.45 -8.24
N PRO A 531 22.92 -10.56 -9.55
CA PRO A 531 23.94 -10.80 -10.55
C PRO A 531 25.05 -9.74 -10.48
N LYS A 532 26.28 -10.15 -10.80
CA LYS A 532 27.46 -9.27 -10.74
C LYS A 532 27.32 -7.98 -11.55
N GLN A 533 26.66 -8.02 -12.71
CA GLN A 533 26.43 -6.82 -13.52
C GLN A 533 25.50 -5.78 -12.86
N TRP A 534 24.76 -6.16 -11.82
CA TRP A 534 23.89 -5.23 -11.06
C TRP A 534 24.59 -4.70 -9.80
N LEU A 535 25.86 -5.07 -9.56
CA LEU A 535 26.67 -4.57 -8.45
C LEU A 535 27.55 -3.41 -8.92
N ASP A 536 26.95 -2.22 -9.04
CA ASP A 536 27.54 -1.01 -9.62
C ASP A 536 28.28 -0.12 -8.62
N LEU A 537 28.09 -0.35 -7.31
CA LEU A 537 28.79 0.36 -6.25
C LEU A 537 30.05 -0.43 -5.87
N GLN A 538 31.20 -0.04 -6.43
CA GLN A 538 32.49 -0.66 -6.10
C GLN A 538 32.82 -0.50 -4.61
N ASP A 539 33.56 -1.47 -4.05
CA ASP A 539 34.03 -1.49 -2.66
C ASP A 539 34.62 -0.15 -2.18
N GLY A 540 33.80 0.67 -1.51
CA GLY A 540 34.22 1.71 -0.56
C GLY A 540 35.19 2.80 -1.03
N LYS A 541 35.50 2.93 -2.33
CA LYS A 541 36.28 4.05 -2.86
C LYS A 541 35.37 4.99 -3.64
N GLY A 542 34.55 5.73 -2.89
CA GLY A 542 33.83 6.91 -3.37
C GLY A 542 34.82 8.00 -3.79
N GLY A 543 35.36 7.88 -5.01
CA GLY A 543 35.89 9.03 -5.73
C GLY A 543 34.69 9.85 -6.19
N GLY A 544 34.59 11.07 -5.66
CA GLY A 544 33.62 12.05 -6.12
C GLY A 544 33.62 12.12 -7.65
N ARG A 545 32.50 11.74 -8.25
CA ARG A 545 32.07 12.38 -9.46
C ARG A 545 30.86 13.18 -9.05
N ASP A 546 31.06 14.48 -8.99
CA ASP A 546 29.98 15.45 -9.00
C ASP A 546 29.01 15.04 -10.11
N ILE A 547 27.80 14.65 -9.70
CA ILE A 547 26.68 14.58 -10.62
C ILE A 547 26.31 16.05 -10.83
N GLU A 548 26.82 16.64 -11.92
CA GLU A 548 26.31 17.90 -12.43
C GLU A 548 24.81 17.70 -12.71
N LEU A 549 23.98 18.34 -11.89
CA LEU A 549 22.57 18.56 -12.16
C LEU A 549 22.49 19.56 -13.33
N SER A 550 22.31 19.05 -14.54
CA SER A 550 21.85 19.83 -15.70
C SER A 550 20.36 19.66 -15.92
#